data_AF-G9N5E9-F1
#
_entry.id   AF-G9N5E9-F1
#
_cell.length_a   1.000
_cell.length_b   1.000
_cell.length_c   1.000
_cell.angle_alpha   90.00
_cell.angle_beta   90.00
_cell.angle_gamma   90.00
#
_symmetry.space_group_name_H-M   'P 1'
#
loop_
_entity.id
_entity.type
_entity.pdbx_description
1 polymer ?
#
loop_
_entity_poly.entity_id
_entity_poly.type
_entity_poly.pdbx_seq_one_letter_code
_entity_poly.pdbx_strand_id
1 'polypeptide(L)'
;MGTHYPHKRRSASPACELEKGIFKLSLDMGPREEKAWRFSSQSVPKIVDKKLYIARFFAIVGPLVRWEHVARLIECIQPLICKHLMCSASPRRLCRHSGRTSKAPVDRRLFIKSFIGGWKRLWDGLEPDEFDPEEGSCLLCATDYDMSLKRDNAKKEWTFTLNTYHCLGSYRTPDDELWAYFTSTFPHTSFGFDYSQPLEARANAQLEELKSRHLKLDRGGARRTWQEAT
;
A
#
# COMPACT_ATOMS: atom_id res chain seq x y z
N MET A 1 -28.19 -38.64 29.44
CA MET A 1 -27.00 -37.79 29.65
C MET A 1 -26.90 -36.83 28.46
N GLY A 2 -27.41 -35.61 28.61
CA GLY A 2 -27.30 -34.56 27.57
C GLY A 2 -26.59 -33.36 28.18
N THR A 3 -25.44 -33.00 27.63
CA THR A 3 -24.63 -31.87 28.09
C THR A 3 -25.11 -30.60 27.40
N HIS A 4 -25.73 -29.71 28.17
CA HIS A 4 -26.04 -28.33 27.75
C HIS A 4 -24.74 -27.51 27.71
N TYR A 5 -24.35 -27.04 26.53
CA TYR A 5 -23.32 -26.01 26.39
C TYR A 5 -23.96 -24.61 26.46
N PRO A 6 -23.47 -23.69 27.29
CA PRO A 6 -23.98 -22.33 27.34
C PRO A 6 -23.53 -21.53 26.11
N HIS A 7 -24.49 -20.99 25.38
CA HIS A 7 -24.28 -20.02 24.31
C HIS A 7 -23.67 -18.73 24.87
N LYS A 8 -22.36 -18.55 24.66
CA LYS A 8 -21.66 -17.28 24.92
C LYS A 8 -22.15 -16.26 23.87
N ARG A 9 -22.84 -15.20 24.33
CA ARG A 9 -23.30 -14.11 23.46
C ARG A 9 -22.10 -13.52 22.71
N ARG A 10 -22.17 -13.54 21.37
CA ARG A 10 -21.24 -12.79 20.52
C ARG A 10 -21.40 -11.30 20.87
N SER A 11 -20.33 -10.68 21.36
CA SER A 11 -20.21 -9.23 21.40
C SER A 11 -20.44 -8.71 19.99
N ALA A 12 -21.39 -7.79 19.85
CA ALA A 12 -21.71 -7.15 18.58
C ALA A 12 -20.44 -6.51 17.99
N SER A 13 -20.22 -6.72 16.70
CA SER A 13 -19.26 -5.94 15.92
C SER A 13 -19.59 -4.44 16.09
N PRO A 14 -18.59 -3.55 16.11
CA PRO A 14 -18.85 -2.12 16.19
C PRO A 14 -19.70 -1.71 14.98
N ALA A 15 -20.89 -1.19 15.25
CA ALA A 15 -21.75 -0.61 14.25
C ALA A 15 -21.07 0.66 13.72
N CYS A 16 -20.93 0.77 12.40
CA CYS A 16 -20.67 2.07 11.78
C CYS A 16 -21.89 2.96 12.01
N GLU A 17 -21.85 3.81 13.04
CA GLU A 17 -22.84 4.86 13.21
C GLU A 17 -22.62 5.92 12.12
N LEU A 18 -23.61 6.03 11.23
CA LEU A 18 -23.65 7.00 10.16
C LEU A 18 -24.14 8.35 10.71
N GLU A 19 -23.33 9.04 11.49
CA GLU A 19 -23.65 10.41 11.89
C GLU A 19 -23.22 11.39 10.79
N LYS A 20 -24.21 11.91 10.07
CA LYS A 20 -24.16 13.20 9.32
C LYS A 20 -23.00 13.38 8.33
N GLY A 21 -22.82 12.46 7.39
CA GLY A 21 -22.05 12.70 6.15
C GLY A 21 -20.53 12.88 6.30
N ILE A 22 -20.03 13.03 7.53
CA ILE A 22 -18.62 13.13 7.84
C ILE A 22 -18.19 11.75 8.31
N PHE A 23 -17.50 10.99 7.45
CA PHE A 23 -16.74 9.83 7.90
C PHE A 23 -15.65 10.34 8.83
N LYS A 24 -15.94 10.44 10.14
CA LYS A 24 -14.91 10.73 11.12
C LYS A 24 -13.96 9.55 11.10
N LEU A 25 -12.78 9.80 10.56
CA LEU A 25 -11.73 8.80 10.44
C LEU A 25 -11.16 8.50 11.83
N SER A 26 -11.91 7.74 12.63
CA SER A 26 -11.41 7.13 13.83
C SER A 26 -11.18 5.68 13.48
N LEU A 27 -9.92 5.30 13.25
CA LEU A 27 -9.51 3.94 13.54
C LEU A 27 -9.67 3.80 15.06
N ASP A 28 -10.89 3.47 15.51
CA ASP A 28 -11.19 3.27 16.91
C ASP A 28 -10.43 2.03 17.38
N MET A 29 -9.20 2.28 17.80
CA MET A 29 -8.31 1.27 18.33
C MET A 29 -8.57 1.25 19.82
N GLY A 30 -9.45 0.36 20.28
CA GLY A 30 -9.75 0.16 21.71
C GLY A 30 -8.50 -0.07 22.58
N PRO A 31 -8.60 -0.31 23.90
CA PRO A 31 -7.43 -0.48 24.76
C PRO A 31 -6.55 -1.66 24.32
N ARG A 32 -5.22 -1.49 24.27
CA ARG A 32 -4.24 -2.52 23.87
C ARG A 32 -3.72 -3.26 25.09
N GLU A 33 -3.72 -4.59 25.03
CA GLU A 33 -3.00 -5.39 26.03
C GLU A 33 -1.50 -5.11 25.96
N GLU A 34 -0.84 -5.03 27.12
CA GLU A 34 0.58 -4.77 27.19
C GLU A 34 1.35 -5.83 26.37
N LYS A 35 2.21 -5.38 25.46
CA LYS A 35 3.04 -6.22 24.56
C LYS A 35 2.30 -6.93 23.41
N ALA A 36 0.98 -6.77 23.27
CA ALA A 36 0.26 -7.34 22.12
C ALA A 36 0.49 -6.53 20.83
N TRP A 37 0.51 -7.20 19.69
CA TRP A 37 0.40 -6.52 18.39
C TRP A 37 -1.06 -6.23 18.08
N ARG A 38 -1.30 -5.09 17.45
CA ARG A 38 -2.60 -4.67 16.93
C ARG A 38 -2.46 -4.34 15.46
N PHE A 39 -3.43 -4.83 14.71
CA PHE A 39 -3.58 -4.58 13.28
C PHE A 39 -4.95 -3.95 13.08
N SER A 40 -5.00 -2.86 12.34
CA SER A 40 -6.27 -2.24 11.93
C SER A 40 -6.23 -1.95 10.45
N SER A 41 -7.33 -2.25 9.77
CA SER A 41 -7.50 -1.96 8.35
C SER A 41 -8.90 -1.42 8.15
N GLN A 42 -9.02 -0.32 7.42
CA GLN A 42 -10.27 0.29 7.04
C GLN A 42 -10.22 0.66 5.56
N SER A 43 -11.34 0.50 4.86
CA SER A 43 -11.50 0.98 3.48
C SER A 43 -12.77 1.80 3.40
N VAL A 44 -12.66 2.98 2.82
CA VAL A 44 -13.76 3.94 2.69
C VAL A 44 -13.90 4.26 1.21
N PRO A 45 -15.03 3.95 0.56
CA PRO A 45 -15.34 4.41 -0.78
C PRO A 45 -16.02 5.79 -0.75
N LYS A 46 -15.82 6.62 -1.78
CA LYS A 46 -16.49 7.91 -1.96
C LYS A 46 -16.63 8.24 -3.43
N ILE A 47 -17.71 8.92 -3.78
CA ILE A 47 -17.90 9.46 -5.12
C ILE A 47 -17.65 10.97 -5.05
N VAL A 48 -16.70 11.47 -5.82
CA VAL A 48 -16.38 12.90 -5.93
C VAL A 48 -16.29 13.26 -7.41
N ASP A 49 -16.98 14.31 -7.85
CA ASP A 49 -16.98 14.77 -9.25
C ASP A 49 -17.22 13.66 -10.28
N LYS A 50 -18.21 12.80 -9.98
CA LYS A 50 -18.57 11.62 -10.76
C LYS A 50 -17.46 10.57 -10.92
N LYS A 51 -16.41 10.60 -10.10
CA LYS A 51 -15.39 9.56 -10.02
C LYS A 51 -15.50 8.79 -8.70
N LEU A 52 -15.24 7.48 -8.75
CA LEU A 52 -15.13 6.64 -7.57
C LEU A 52 -13.71 6.70 -7.03
N TYR A 53 -13.60 6.99 -5.74
CA TYR A 53 -12.36 6.90 -5.00
C TYR A 53 -12.49 5.83 -3.90
N ILE A 54 -11.37 5.19 -3.57
CA ILE A 54 -11.25 4.30 -2.43
C ILE A 54 -10.04 4.74 -1.62
N ALA A 55 -10.28 5.19 -0.38
CA ALA A 55 -9.23 5.37 0.59
C ALA A 55 -9.07 4.11 1.46
N ARG A 56 -7.83 3.68 1.70
CA ARG A 56 -7.52 2.57 2.61
C ARG A 56 -6.55 3.03 3.68
N PHE A 57 -6.83 2.66 4.92
CA PHE A 57 -6.07 3.03 6.09
C PHE A 57 -5.64 1.75 6.79
N PHE A 58 -4.34 1.56 6.91
CA PHE A 58 -3.75 0.40 7.54
C PHE A 58 -2.81 0.85 8.64
N ALA A 59 -2.92 0.23 9.82
CA ALA A 59 -2.00 0.51 10.92
C ALA A 59 -1.57 -0.77 11.63
N ILE A 60 -0.31 -0.76 12.08
CA ILE A 60 0.25 -1.74 12.98
C ILE A 60 0.75 -1.00 14.21
N VAL A 61 0.21 -1.34 15.37
CA VAL A 61 0.72 -0.86 16.66
C VAL A 61 1.20 -2.04 17.47
N GLY A 62 2.41 -1.96 18.02
CA GLY A 62 2.98 -3.10 18.71
C GLY A 62 4.04 -2.73 19.74
N PRO A 63 4.52 -3.71 20.52
CA PRO A 63 5.56 -3.49 21.51
C PRO A 63 6.83 -2.87 20.89
N LEU A 64 7.55 -2.10 21.70
CA LEU A 64 8.88 -1.62 21.35
C LEU A 64 9.88 -2.79 21.30
N VAL A 65 10.00 -3.38 20.12
CA VAL A 65 11.00 -4.41 19.79
C VAL A 65 12.13 -3.82 18.97
N ARG A 66 13.17 -4.62 18.71
CA ARG A 66 14.24 -4.24 17.80
C ARG A 66 13.68 -3.99 16.39
N TRP A 67 14.29 -3.04 15.66
CA TRP A 67 13.94 -2.68 14.28
C TRP A 67 13.78 -3.93 13.39
N GLU A 68 14.71 -4.88 13.51
CA GLU A 68 14.74 -6.07 12.67
C GLU A 68 13.46 -6.93 12.79
N HIS A 69 12.80 -6.91 13.94
CA HIS A 69 11.54 -7.63 14.16
C HIS A 69 10.36 -6.89 13.52
N VAL A 70 10.31 -5.56 13.64
CA VAL A 70 9.27 -4.74 12.99
C VAL A 70 9.40 -4.82 11.47
N ALA A 71 10.62 -4.70 10.96
CA ALA A 71 10.90 -4.82 9.54
C ALA A 71 10.45 -6.18 8.99
N ARG A 72 10.77 -7.27 9.71
CA ARG A 72 10.32 -8.62 9.34
C ARG A 72 8.80 -8.73 9.36
N LEU A 73 8.13 -8.14 10.34
CA LEU A 73 6.67 -8.15 10.41
C LEU A 73 6.05 -7.44 9.20
N ILE A 74 6.55 -6.24 8.84
CA ILE A 74 6.09 -5.50 7.65
C ILE A 74 6.34 -6.32 6.37
N GLU A 75 7.51 -6.95 6.24
CA GLU A 75 7.80 -7.84 5.10
C GLU A 75 6.90 -9.08 5.05
N CYS A 76 6.46 -9.61 6.19
CA CYS A 76 5.56 -10.75 6.23
C CYS A 76 4.12 -10.37 5.85
N ILE A 77 3.67 -9.17 6.25
CA ILE A 77 2.32 -8.71 5.98
C ILE A 77 2.19 -8.15 4.56
N GLN A 78 3.25 -7.55 4.03
CA GLN A 78 3.31 -6.91 2.72
C GLN A 78 2.15 -5.92 2.49
N PRO A 79 2.06 -4.83 3.28
CA PRO A 79 0.98 -3.85 3.12
C PRO A 79 0.97 -3.30 1.68
N LEU A 80 -0.12 -3.56 0.96
CA LEU A 80 -0.29 -3.15 -0.43
C LEU A 80 -0.66 -1.67 -0.51
N ILE A 81 0.00 -0.95 -1.41
CA ILE A 81 -0.38 0.42 -1.77
C ILE A 81 -1.40 0.37 -2.92
N CYS A 82 -1.02 -0.33 -3.98
CA CYS A 82 -1.85 -0.65 -5.13
C CYS A 82 -1.39 -2.00 -5.71
N LYS A 83 -1.91 -2.39 -6.88
CA LYS A 83 -1.44 -3.60 -7.58
C LYS A 83 0.02 -3.51 -8.04
N HIS A 84 0.58 -2.30 -8.03
CA HIS A 84 1.93 -2.04 -8.53
C HIS A 84 2.95 -1.90 -7.43
N LEU A 85 2.54 -1.36 -6.27
CA LEU A 85 3.42 -0.97 -5.19
C LEU A 85 3.02 -1.66 -3.88
N MET A 86 4.00 -2.09 -3.11
CA MET A 86 3.87 -2.49 -1.70
C MET A 86 4.87 -1.76 -0.82
N CYS A 87 4.51 -1.64 0.45
CA CYS A 87 5.44 -1.25 1.49
C CYS A 87 6.39 -2.39 1.83
N SER A 88 7.65 -2.05 2.07
CA SER A 88 8.73 -2.94 2.41
C SER A 88 9.63 -2.30 3.48
N ALA A 89 10.22 -3.13 4.33
CA ALA A 89 11.15 -2.72 5.37
C ALA A 89 12.43 -3.59 5.39
N SER A 90 12.56 -4.51 4.43
CA SER A 90 13.67 -5.45 4.22
C SER A 90 15.04 -4.79 4.33
N PRO A 91 15.84 -5.10 5.37
CA PRO A 91 17.26 -4.80 5.33
C PRO A 91 17.83 -5.60 4.14
N ARG A 92 18.30 -4.93 3.09
CA ARG A 92 19.03 -5.59 2.00
C ARG A 92 20.22 -6.32 2.65
N ARG A 93 20.08 -7.62 3.02
CA ARG A 93 21.11 -8.61 3.48
C ARG A 93 20.55 -9.69 4.44
N LEU A 94 19.55 -10.47 4.04
CA LEU A 94 19.23 -11.71 4.78
C LEU A 94 19.37 -12.99 3.94
N CYS A 95 19.95 -12.92 2.75
CA CYS A 95 20.64 -14.09 2.22
C CYS A 95 21.92 -14.29 3.04
N ARG A 96 21.88 -15.18 4.03
CA ARG A 96 23.05 -15.69 4.77
C ARG A 96 24.12 -16.32 3.86
N HIS A 97 23.84 -16.49 2.56
CA HIS A 97 24.70 -17.19 1.61
C HIS A 97 25.80 -16.33 0.97
N SER A 98 25.83 -15.01 1.16
CA SER A 98 27.01 -14.22 0.79
C SER A 98 27.78 -13.85 2.06
N GLY A 99 28.89 -14.55 2.32
CA GLY A 99 29.84 -14.29 3.41
C GLY A 99 30.55 -12.93 3.35
N ARG A 100 29.97 -11.96 2.63
CA ARG A 100 30.47 -10.59 2.49
C ARG A 100 29.58 -9.67 3.31
N THR A 101 29.86 -9.61 4.61
CA THR A 101 29.38 -8.54 5.48
C THR A 101 29.95 -7.23 4.95
N SER A 102 29.17 -6.43 4.20
CA SER A 102 29.63 -5.06 3.98
C SER A 102 29.48 -4.30 5.29
N LYS A 103 30.48 -3.50 5.60
CA LYS A 103 30.55 -2.62 6.77
C LYS A 103 29.63 -1.39 6.64
N ALA A 104 28.74 -1.35 5.65
CA ALA A 104 27.87 -0.20 5.46
C ALA A 104 26.79 -0.20 6.54
N PRO A 105 26.46 0.97 7.13
CA PRO A 105 25.36 1.07 8.08
C PRO A 105 24.09 0.53 7.43
N VAL A 106 23.36 -0.31 8.16
CA VAL A 106 22.05 -0.81 7.70
C VAL A 106 21.11 0.38 7.68
N ASP A 107 20.71 0.79 6.49
CA ASP A 107 19.68 1.82 6.36
C ASP A 107 18.35 1.28 6.93
N ARG A 108 17.89 1.91 8.01
CA ARG A 108 16.70 1.50 8.77
C ARG A 108 15.51 2.33 8.34
N ARG A 109 15.16 2.26 7.07
CA ARG A 109 14.04 2.99 6.47
C ARG A 109 12.96 2.04 5.99
N LEU A 110 11.77 2.57 5.82
CA LEU A 110 10.77 1.97 4.95
C LEU A 110 11.17 2.26 3.51
N PHE A 111 10.80 1.37 2.59
CA PHE A 111 10.95 1.58 1.16
C PHE A 111 9.75 0.98 0.43
N ILE A 112 9.58 1.43 -0.80
CA ILE A 112 8.54 0.94 -1.70
C ILE A 112 9.13 -0.10 -2.62
N LYS A 113 8.46 -1.24 -2.72
CA LYS A 113 8.77 -2.27 -3.72
C LYS A 113 7.70 -2.27 -4.80
N SER A 114 8.13 -2.39 -6.05
CA SER A 114 7.24 -2.66 -7.19
C SER A 114 7.04 -4.17 -7.37
N PHE A 115 5.81 -4.61 -7.63
CA PHE A 115 5.46 -6.00 -7.94
C PHE A 115 5.78 -6.42 -9.37
N ILE A 116 6.04 -5.46 -10.26
CA ILE A 116 6.16 -5.78 -11.68
C ILE A 116 7.59 -6.26 -11.96
N GLY A 117 7.77 -7.58 -11.87
CA GLY A 117 9.04 -8.27 -12.12
C GLY A 117 9.58 -7.95 -13.50
N GLY A 118 10.67 -7.19 -13.55
CA GLY A 118 11.26 -6.64 -14.79
C GLY A 118 11.59 -5.15 -14.65
N TRP A 119 10.90 -4.46 -13.75
CA TRP A 119 11.02 -3.02 -13.63
C TRP A 119 12.27 -2.56 -12.92
N LYS A 120 12.94 -3.42 -12.16
CA LYS A 120 14.22 -3.06 -11.57
C LYS A 120 15.19 -2.49 -12.62
N ARG A 121 15.24 -3.07 -13.84
CA ARG A 121 16.07 -2.55 -14.95
C ARG A 121 15.55 -1.25 -15.57
N LEU A 122 14.23 -1.07 -15.61
CA LEU A 122 13.60 0.17 -16.09
C LEU A 122 13.79 1.33 -15.11
N TRP A 123 13.80 1.03 -13.82
CA TRP A 123 14.04 1.97 -12.74
C TRP A 123 15.53 2.29 -12.60
N ASP A 124 16.41 1.32 -12.86
CA ASP A 124 17.85 1.57 -12.94
C ASP A 124 18.20 2.52 -14.12
N GLY A 125 17.28 2.73 -15.08
CA GLY A 125 17.43 3.67 -16.21
C GLY A 125 16.57 4.94 -16.12
N LEU A 126 15.71 5.08 -15.11
CA LEU A 126 15.12 6.35 -14.71
C LEU A 126 16.14 7.00 -13.77
N GLU A 127 16.57 8.23 -14.04
CA GLU A 127 17.44 8.95 -13.12
C GLU A 127 16.77 8.96 -11.73
N PRO A 128 17.51 8.76 -10.62
CA PRO A 128 16.97 8.76 -9.25
C PRO A 128 16.11 9.99 -8.93
N ASP A 129 16.31 11.08 -9.68
CA ASP A 129 15.57 12.33 -9.56
C ASP A 129 14.15 12.29 -10.19
N GLU A 130 13.79 11.28 -10.99
CA GLU A 130 12.48 11.21 -11.69
C GLU A 130 11.42 10.41 -10.91
N PHE A 131 11.82 9.57 -9.95
CA PHE A 131 10.88 8.89 -9.08
C PHE A 131 11.41 8.83 -7.66
N ASP A 132 10.90 9.74 -6.84
CA ASP A 132 11.06 9.64 -5.41
C ASP A 132 9.83 8.89 -4.83
N PRO A 133 9.97 7.64 -4.36
CA PRO A 133 8.89 6.93 -3.68
C PRO A 133 8.38 7.69 -2.43
N GLU A 134 9.11 8.67 -1.92
CA GLU A 134 8.65 9.58 -0.87
C GLU A 134 7.65 10.65 -1.40
N GLU A 135 7.50 10.82 -2.72
CA GLU A 135 6.49 11.69 -3.34
C GLU A 135 5.06 11.17 -3.17
N GLY A 136 4.90 9.96 -2.61
CA GLY A 136 3.61 9.46 -2.14
C GLY A 136 2.58 9.26 -3.24
N SER A 137 3.00 8.92 -4.46
CA SER A 137 2.13 8.65 -5.61
C SER A 137 2.64 7.49 -6.46
N CYS A 138 1.74 6.66 -6.98
CA CYS A 138 2.09 5.63 -7.96
C CYS A 138 2.23 6.27 -9.35
N LEU A 139 3.23 5.84 -10.12
CA LEU A 139 3.41 6.31 -11.51
C LEU A 139 2.38 5.69 -12.48
N LEU A 140 1.70 4.62 -12.08
CA LEU A 140 1.02 3.71 -13.01
C LEU A 140 -0.49 3.84 -12.96
N CYS A 141 -0.98 4.17 -11.77
CA CYS A 141 -2.38 4.39 -11.51
C CYS A 141 -2.51 5.64 -10.65
N ALA A 142 -3.72 6.18 -10.62
CA ALA A 142 -4.09 7.32 -9.79
C ALA A 142 -4.24 6.89 -8.31
N THR A 143 -3.18 6.31 -7.73
CA THR A 143 -3.08 5.99 -6.31
C THR A 143 -2.04 6.88 -5.65
N ASP A 144 -2.49 7.70 -4.72
CA ASP A 144 -1.62 8.40 -3.78
C ASP A 144 -1.51 7.58 -2.50
N TYR A 145 -0.43 7.80 -1.76
CA TYR A 145 -0.19 7.17 -0.47
C TYR A 145 0.61 8.06 0.47
N ASP A 146 0.47 7.78 1.76
CA ASP A 146 1.34 8.27 2.81
C ASP A 146 1.63 7.12 3.78
N MET A 147 2.87 7.06 4.26
CA MET A 147 3.24 6.09 5.26
C MET A 147 4.15 6.68 6.31
N SER A 148 4.06 6.12 7.51
CA SER A 148 4.94 6.49 8.59
C SER A 148 5.29 5.29 9.43
N LEU A 149 6.49 5.31 9.99
CA LEU A 149 6.89 4.37 11.03
C LEU A 149 7.49 5.16 12.18
N LYS A 150 6.76 5.24 13.28
CA LYS A 150 7.10 6.01 14.45
C LYS A 150 7.47 5.08 15.60
N ARG A 151 8.53 5.44 16.31
CA ARG A 151 8.95 4.81 17.55
C ARG A 151 8.58 5.73 18.70
N ASP A 152 7.69 5.29 19.57
CA ASP A 152 7.32 6.02 20.78
C ASP A 152 7.97 5.35 21.99
N ASN A 153 9.00 5.99 22.55
CA ASN A 153 9.70 5.48 23.73
C ASN A 153 8.91 5.67 25.02
N ALA A 154 8.03 6.68 25.09
CA ALA A 154 7.21 6.95 26.28
C ALA A 154 6.12 5.88 26.42
N LYS A 155 5.44 5.55 25.32
CA LYS A 155 4.44 4.47 25.25
C LYS A 155 5.02 3.08 25.04
N LYS A 156 6.34 2.98 24.83
CA LYS A 156 7.08 1.74 24.53
C LYS A 156 6.43 0.98 23.38
N GLU A 157 6.18 1.67 22.26
CA GLU A 157 5.54 1.09 21.10
C GLU A 157 6.15 1.51 19.75
N TRP A 158 5.92 0.67 18.76
CA TRP A 158 6.05 1.02 17.35
C TRP A 158 4.67 1.27 16.76
N THR A 159 4.57 2.30 15.91
CA THR A 159 3.36 2.60 15.13
C THR A 159 3.74 2.71 13.66
N PHE A 160 3.26 1.78 12.85
CA PHE A 160 3.28 1.86 11.39
C PHE A 160 1.91 2.30 10.91
N THR A 161 1.87 3.24 9.96
CA THR A 161 0.66 3.62 9.24
C THR A 161 0.93 3.60 7.74
N LEU A 162 -0.04 3.12 6.99
CA LEU A 162 -0.09 3.23 5.54
C LEU A 162 -1.50 3.66 5.15
N ASN A 163 -1.59 4.82 4.53
CA ASN A 163 -2.83 5.33 3.98
C ASN A 163 -2.68 5.43 2.47
N THR A 164 -3.74 5.09 1.74
CA THR A 164 -3.76 5.10 0.28
C THR A 164 -5.05 5.73 -0.20
N TYR A 165 -5.01 6.44 -1.32
CA TYR A 165 -6.15 7.11 -1.94
C TYR A 165 -6.13 6.78 -3.42
N HIS A 166 -7.05 5.93 -3.86
CA HIS A 166 -7.07 5.43 -5.23
C HIS A 166 -8.29 5.99 -5.96
N CYS A 167 -8.08 6.75 -7.02
CA CYS A 167 -9.12 7.12 -7.99
C CYS A 167 -9.31 5.99 -9.00
N LEU A 168 -10.50 5.39 -9.02
CA LEU A 168 -10.87 4.29 -9.91
C LEU A 168 -11.51 4.75 -11.23
N GLY A 169 -11.65 6.06 -11.45
CA GLY A 169 -12.29 6.62 -12.65
C GLY A 169 -13.78 6.89 -12.46
N SER A 170 -14.49 7.13 -13.56
CA SER A 170 -15.93 7.47 -13.55
C SER A 170 -16.77 6.39 -12.85
N TYR A 171 -17.66 6.76 -11.92
CA TYR A 171 -18.46 5.76 -11.17
C TYR A 171 -19.58 5.12 -12.02
N ARG A 172 -19.99 5.75 -13.13
CA ARG A 172 -21.15 5.32 -13.93
C ARG A 172 -20.82 4.38 -15.07
N THR A 173 -19.55 4.29 -15.44
CA THR A 173 -19.09 3.57 -16.63
C THR A 173 -18.10 2.50 -16.19
N PRO A 174 -18.54 1.25 -15.95
CA PRO A 174 -17.61 0.14 -15.69
C PRO A 174 -16.66 -0.11 -16.88
N ASP A 175 -16.97 0.42 -18.06
CA ASP A 175 -16.14 0.42 -19.26
C ASP A 175 -15.08 1.56 -19.29
N ASP A 176 -14.99 2.38 -18.23
CA ASP A 176 -13.88 3.35 -18.11
C ASP A 176 -12.55 2.60 -18.07
N GLU A 177 -11.55 3.12 -18.79
CA GLU A 177 -10.23 2.50 -18.89
C GLU A 177 -9.58 2.24 -17.51
N LEU A 178 -9.89 3.09 -16.52
CA LEU A 178 -9.41 2.92 -15.15
C LEU A 178 -10.08 1.74 -14.43
N TRP A 179 -11.37 1.49 -14.71
CA TRP A 179 -12.10 0.33 -14.18
C TRP A 179 -11.61 -0.97 -14.81
N ALA A 180 -11.45 -1.01 -16.13
CA ALA A 180 -10.91 -2.17 -16.84
C ALA A 180 -9.51 -2.54 -16.34
N TYR A 181 -8.71 -1.56 -15.93
CA TYR A 181 -7.40 -1.78 -15.32
C TYR A 181 -7.48 -2.39 -13.92
N PHE A 182 -8.47 -1.95 -13.13
CA PHE A 182 -8.69 -2.48 -11.78
C PHE A 182 -9.32 -3.88 -11.79
N THR A 183 -10.20 -4.16 -12.74
CA THR A 183 -10.90 -5.45 -12.85
C THR A 183 -10.15 -6.46 -13.71
N SER A 184 -9.29 -5.99 -14.63
CA SER A 184 -8.35 -6.90 -15.28
C SER A 184 -7.50 -7.53 -14.19
N THR A 185 -7.49 -8.86 -14.21
CA THR A 185 -6.36 -9.61 -13.68
C THR A 185 -5.16 -9.09 -14.43
N PHE A 186 -4.47 -8.10 -13.86
CA PHE A 186 -3.08 -7.84 -14.21
C PHE A 186 -2.46 -9.20 -14.19
N PRO A 187 -2.05 -9.72 -15.34
CA PRO A 187 -1.67 -11.08 -15.37
C PRO A 187 -0.42 -11.16 -14.52
N HIS A 188 -0.51 -11.80 -13.35
CA HIS A 188 0.66 -11.96 -12.50
C HIS A 188 1.80 -12.67 -13.26
N THR A 189 1.50 -13.29 -14.40
CA THR A 189 2.44 -13.86 -15.38
C THR A 189 1.79 -14.11 -16.75
N SER A 190 0.93 -13.24 -17.29
CA SER A 190 0.26 -13.49 -18.60
C SER A 190 -0.19 -12.23 -19.35
N PHE A 191 0.62 -11.15 -19.38
CA PHE A 191 0.53 -10.27 -20.54
C PHE A 191 0.89 -11.19 -21.70
N GLY A 192 -0.09 -11.59 -22.52
CA GLY A 192 0.04 -12.56 -23.59
C GLY A 192 1.46 -12.52 -24.12
N PHE A 193 2.25 -13.51 -23.72
CA PHE A 193 3.68 -13.49 -23.98
C PHE A 193 3.82 -13.80 -25.45
N ASP A 194 3.78 -12.74 -26.25
CA ASP A 194 4.33 -12.80 -27.57
C ASP A 194 5.86 -12.81 -27.39
N TYR A 195 6.41 -14.02 -27.24
CA TYR A 195 7.85 -14.25 -27.15
C TYR A 195 8.59 -13.83 -28.42
N SER A 196 7.88 -13.33 -29.45
CA SER A 196 8.48 -12.86 -30.69
C SER A 196 9.16 -11.49 -30.57
N GLN A 197 8.86 -10.68 -29.55
CA GLN A 197 9.51 -9.37 -29.39
C GLN A 197 10.76 -9.43 -28.49
N PRO A 198 11.86 -8.73 -28.87
CA PRO A 198 13.03 -8.57 -28.01
C PRO A 198 12.65 -7.96 -26.65
N LEU A 199 13.21 -8.52 -25.57
CA LEU A 199 12.94 -8.10 -24.18
C LEU A 199 13.12 -6.58 -23.97
N GLU A 200 14.09 -5.98 -24.66
CA GLU A 200 14.42 -4.56 -24.58
C GLU A 200 13.40 -3.65 -25.28
N ALA A 201 12.93 -4.02 -26.48
CA ALA A 201 11.89 -3.27 -27.18
C ALA A 201 10.59 -3.22 -26.37
N ARG A 202 10.25 -4.31 -25.70
CA ARG A 202 9.10 -4.40 -24.80
C ARG A 202 9.26 -3.55 -23.55
N ALA A 203 10.45 -3.58 -22.92
CA ALA A 203 10.75 -2.75 -21.76
C ALA A 203 10.64 -1.26 -22.13
N ASN A 204 11.15 -0.86 -23.30
CA ASN A 204 11.08 0.50 -23.78
C ASN A 204 9.64 0.93 -24.10
N ALA A 205 8.84 0.11 -24.76
CA ALA A 205 7.43 0.43 -25.03
C ALA A 205 6.62 0.61 -23.73
N GLN A 206 6.86 -0.25 -22.74
CA GLN A 206 6.28 -0.07 -21.40
C GLN A 206 6.79 1.22 -20.77
N LEU A 207 8.09 1.51 -20.79
CA LEU A 207 8.66 2.75 -20.26
C LEU A 207 8.04 4.01 -20.89
N GLU A 208 7.82 4.01 -22.20
CA GLU A 208 7.22 5.14 -22.91
C GLU A 208 5.73 5.29 -22.59
N GLU A 209 4.97 4.20 -22.48
CA GLU A 209 3.59 4.24 -21.98
C GLU A 209 3.54 4.85 -20.57
N LEU A 210 4.52 4.53 -19.75
CA LEU A 210 4.63 4.99 -18.38
C LEU A 210 4.98 6.45 -18.27
N LYS A 211 5.99 6.90 -19.03
CA LYS A 211 6.33 8.31 -19.14
C LYS A 211 5.12 9.11 -19.65
N SER A 212 4.44 8.61 -20.67
CA SER A 212 3.23 9.25 -21.21
C SER A 212 2.09 9.35 -20.19
N ARG A 213 1.84 8.29 -19.41
CA ARG A 213 0.79 8.29 -18.38
C ARG A 213 1.17 9.10 -17.17
N HIS A 214 2.42 9.04 -16.73
CA HIS A 214 2.94 9.80 -15.61
C HIS A 214 2.67 11.31 -15.80
N LEU A 215 2.91 11.81 -17.01
CA LEU A 215 2.62 13.21 -17.38
C LEU A 215 1.13 13.56 -17.31
N LYS A 216 0.22 12.58 -17.34
CA LYS A 216 -1.24 12.77 -17.25
C LYS A 216 -1.78 12.59 -15.83
N LEU A 217 -1.01 12.04 -14.90
CA LEU A 217 -1.44 11.78 -13.53
C LEU A 217 -1.15 13.00 -12.65
N ASP A 218 -2.20 13.55 -12.04
CA ASP A 218 -2.06 14.58 -11.01
C ASP A 218 -1.54 13.95 -9.70
N ARG A 219 -0.25 14.13 -9.41
CA ARG A 219 0.40 13.58 -8.21
C ARG A 219 -0.17 14.22 -6.94
N GLY A 220 -0.59 13.38 -6.00
CA GLY A 220 -1.30 13.84 -4.80
C GLY A 220 -2.73 14.31 -5.08
N GLY A 221 -3.19 14.31 -6.33
CA GLY A 221 -4.51 14.79 -6.72
C GLY A 221 -5.63 13.94 -6.14
N ALA A 222 -5.46 12.62 -6.08
CA ALA A 222 -6.46 11.73 -5.49
C ALA A 222 -6.57 11.94 -3.98
N ARG A 223 -5.45 12.14 -3.29
CA ARG A 223 -5.42 12.48 -1.85
C ARG A 223 -6.07 13.83 -1.57
N ARG A 224 -5.71 14.90 -2.29
CA ARG A 224 -6.28 16.25 -2.11
C ARG A 224 -7.79 16.23 -2.35
N THR A 225 -8.22 15.69 -3.50
CA THR A 225 -9.64 15.59 -3.86
C THR A 225 -10.44 14.81 -2.82
N TRP A 226 -9.88 13.71 -2.30
CA TRP A 226 -10.53 12.91 -1.27
C TRP A 226 -10.77 13.71 0.03
N GLN A 227 -9.73 14.42 0.48
CA GLN A 227 -9.73 15.19 1.73
C GLN A 227 -10.67 16.41 1.64
N GLU A 228 -10.64 17.14 0.53
CA GLU A 228 -11.41 18.38 0.33
C GLU A 228 -12.91 18.14 0.17
N ALA A 229 -13.33 16.98 -0.32
CA ALA A 229 -14.75 16.70 -0.57
C ALA A 229 -15.57 16.40 0.72
N THR A 230 -15.16 16.90 1.89
CA THR A 230 -15.78 16.59 3.20
C THR A 230 -17.12 17.26 3.40
#